data_AF-A0A915LJ61-F1
#
_entry.id   AF-A0A915LJ61-F1
#
_cell.length_a   1.000
_cell.length_b   1.000
_cell.length_c   1.000
_cell.angle_alpha   90.00
_cell.angle_beta   90.00
_cell.angle_gamma   90.00
#
_symmetry.space_group_name_H-M   'P 1'
#
loop_
_entity.id
_entity.type
_entity.pdbx_description
1 polymer ?
#
loop_
_entity_poly.entity_id
_entity_poly.type
_entity_poly.pdbx_seq_one_letter_code
_entity_poly.pdbx_strand_id
1 'polypeptide(L)'
;MCEDLSCNLSSFNIHINLLVEQGCGDSPKEVKDIQFAVCEKSLCNTKELFEKTLFCFIKQTEKEKYKKAIKQCDKECFVFRDVNGHLWKGCGDCKGKDSKDCYACKTDYCNEEKHVYKQCVDGIYEYSYHRNSPKTCKNKYEEDCFAEIIENNKVKKGCGKCPNNSSTCVTCNKRHRCNREIEFRTFCRTKNGNEKCKEDWCYIAQLDEGEKEVHSDRSNFDS
;
A
#
# COMPACT_ATOMS: atom_id res chain seq x y z
N MET A 1 29.21 41.61 29.36
CA MET A 1 28.39 42.35 28.37
C MET A 1 28.38 41.53 27.10
N CYS A 2 27.19 41.10 26.67
CA CYS A 2 26.91 40.48 25.37
C CYS A 2 27.28 41.46 24.23
N GLU A 3 27.55 41.02 22.99
CA GLU A 3 26.59 40.79 21.87
C GLU A 3 27.51 40.40 20.66
N ASP A 4 27.24 39.49 19.72
CA ASP A 4 25.99 39.11 19.06
C ASP A 4 26.08 37.70 18.42
N LEU A 5 24.97 36.97 18.47
CA LEU A 5 24.67 35.81 17.64
C LEU A 5 24.25 36.28 16.24
N SER A 6 24.91 35.77 15.20
CA SER A 6 24.29 35.61 13.88
C SER A 6 24.60 34.22 13.31
N CYS A 7 23.77 33.25 13.69
CA CYS A 7 23.64 31.99 12.97
C CYS A 7 23.13 32.28 11.56
N ASN A 8 24.00 32.21 10.56
CA ASN A 8 23.59 32.18 9.16
C ASN A 8 23.50 30.71 8.71
N LEU A 9 22.27 30.21 8.70
CA LEU A 9 21.88 28.93 8.10
C LEU A 9 21.99 29.06 6.58
N SER A 10 23.17 28.83 6.03
CA SER A 10 23.33 28.57 4.60
C SER A 10 24.12 27.27 4.39
N SER A 11 23.42 26.27 3.87
CA SER A 11 24.01 25.17 3.12
C SER A 11 24.97 24.27 3.89
N PHE A 12 24.51 23.64 4.98
CA PHE A 12 25.16 22.42 5.46
C PHE A 12 24.94 21.31 4.42
N ASN A 13 25.84 21.24 3.43
CA ASN A 13 26.13 20.00 2.73
C ASN A 13 26.69 19.04 3.78
N ILE A 14 25.81 18.24 4.38
CA ILE A 14 26.24 17.08 5.17
C ILE A 14 26.84 16.12 4.17
N HIS A 15 28.15 16.24 3.93
CA HIS A 15 28.95 15.12 3.45
C HIS A 15 28.88 14.06 4.53
N ILE A 16 27.91 13.14 4.42
CA ILE A 16 27.95 11.88 5.14
C ILE A 16 29.23 11.20 4.67
N ASN A 17 30.29 11.31 5.47
CA ASN A 17 31.47 10.47 5.31
C ASN A 17 31.01 9.05 5.57
N LEU A 18 30.64 8.33 4.50
CA LEU A 18 30.42 6.89 4.57
C LEU A 18 31.72 6.27 5.08
N LEU A 19 31.71 5.75 6.31
CA LEU A 19 32.75 4.84 6.77
C LEU A 19 32.59 3.56 5.95
N VAL A 20 33.48 3.35 4.98
CA VAL A 20 33.48 2.15 4.13
C VAL A 20 34.54 1.20 4.69
N GLU A 21 34.10 0.03 5.14
CA GLU A 21 34.97 -1.08 5.47
C GLU A 21 35.24 -1.91 4.21
N GLN A 22 36.50 -2.27 3.96
CA GLN A 22 36.93 -3.04 2.79
C GLN A 22 37.63 -4.31 3.27
N GLY A 23 37.33 -5.45 2.65
CA GLY A 23 37.93 -6.73 3.02
C GLY A 23 37.82 -7.79 1.91
N CYS A 24 38.24 -9.01 2.24
CA CYS A 24 38.21 -10.16 1.33
C CYS A 24 37.01 -11.07 1.64
N GLY A 25 36.39 -11.61 0.59
CA GLY A 25 35.29 -12.57 0.69
C GLY A 25 34.04 -12.11 -0.04
N ASP A 26 32.95 -12.86 0.14
CA ASP A 26 31.65 -12.62 -0.49
C ASP A 26 30.63 -11.95 0.46
N SER A 27 31.03 -11.66 1.70
CA SER A 27 30.22 -10.99 2.73
C SER A 27 31.09 -10.46 3.89
N PRO A 28 30.66 -9.38 4.57
CA PRO A 28 31.26 -8.96 5.84
C PRO A 28 31.08 -10.04 6.91
N LYS A 29 32.17 -10.43 7.60
CA LYS A 29 32.13 -11.48 8.63
C LYS A 29 31.75 -10.96 10.01
N GLU A 30 32.12 -9.74 10.32
CA GLU A 30 32.00 -9.16 11.67
C GLU A 30 30.75 -8.28 11.83
N VAL A 31 30.15 -7.84 10.73
CA VAL A 31 28.99 -6.95 10.73
C VAL A 31 27.81 -7.65 10.05
N LYS A 32 26.67 -7.71 10.74
CA LYS A 32 25.42 -8.26 10.22
C LYS A 32 24.49 -7.13 9.78
N ASP A 33 23.59 -7.44 8.84
CA ASP A 33 22.51 -6.56 8.38
C ASP A 33 22.97 -5.20 7.80
N ILE A 34 24.22 -5.10 7.35
CA ILE A 34 24.77 -3.93 6.66
C ILE A 34 24.83 -4.16 5.15
N GLN A 35 24.57 -3.11 4.38
CA GLN A 35 24.64 -3.21 2.92
C GLN A 35 26.08 -3.37 2.46
N PHE A 36 26.30 -4.26 1.49
CA PHE A 36 27.62 -4.52 0.95
C PHE A 36 27.59 -4.84 -0.55
N ALA A 37 28.72 -4.52 -1.19
CA ALA A 37 29.00 -4.79 -2.59
C ALA A 37 30.14 -5.82 -2.70
N VAL A 38 30.11 -6.66 -3.73
CA VAL A 38 31.14 -7.66 -4.04
C VAL A 38 31.62 -7.49 -5.49
N CYS A 39 32.88 -7.80 -5.74
CA CYS A 39 33.49 -7.69 -7.06
C CYS A 39 34.65 -8.69 -7.22
N GLU A 40 34.98 -9.05 -8.46
CA GLU A 40 35.86 -10.19 -8.77
C GLU A 40 37.26 -9.79 -9.30
N LYS A 41 37.55 -8.49 -9.45
CA LYS A 41 38.83 -7.99 -9.98
C LYS A 41 39.79 -7.58 -8.85
N SER A 42 41.10 -7.62 -9.10
CA SER A 42 42.07 -7.09 -8.13
C SER A 42 41.79 -5.61 -7.82
N LEU A 43 41.80 -5.25 -6.53
CA LEU A 43 41.61 -3.88 -6.03
C LEU A 43 40.28 -3.22 -6.49
N CYS A 44 39.23 -4.01 -6.77
CA CYS A 44 37.96 -3.51 -7.30
C CYS A 44 37.03 -2.91 -6.24
N ASN A 45 37.24 -3.22 -4.96
CA ASN A 45 36.34 -2.93 -3.84
C ASN A 45 36.43 -1.47 -3.39
N THR A 46 36.29 -0.51 -4.31
CA THR A 46 36.45 0.93 -4.04
C THR A 46 35.18 1.54 -3.46
N LYS A 47 35.30 2.73 -2.84
CA LYS A 47 34.14 3.54 -2.43
C LYS A 47 33.22 3.85 -3.62
N GLU A 48 33.81 4.17 -4.77
CA GLU A 48 33.08 4.46 -6.00
C GLU A 48 32.26 3.26 -6.48
N LEU A 49 32.76 2.02 -6.33
CA LEU A 49 31.98 0.83 -6.61
C LEU A 49 30.71 0.82 -5.76
N PHE A 50 30.84 1.01 -4.44
CA PHE A 50 29.71 0.99 -3.52
C PHE A 50 28.68 2.09 -3.85
N GLU A 51 29.13 3.32 -4.11
CA GLU A 51 28.25 4.45 -4.45
C GLU A 51 27.49 4.25 -5.77
N LYS A 52 28.03 3.46 -6.70
CA LYS A 52 27.40 3.13 -7.99
C LYS A 52 26.65 1.80 -7.98
N THR A 53 26.67 1.09 -6.86
CA THR A 53 26.06 -0.23 -6.73
C THR A 53 24.55 -0.11 -6.60
N LEU A 54 23.82 -0.94 -7.34
CA LEU A 54 22.37 -0.99 -7.27
C LEU A 54 21.88 -1.79 -6.06
N PHE A 55 21.05 -1.18 -5.22
CA PHE A 55 20.33 -1.86 -4.14
C PHE A 55 18.82 -1.81 -4.36
N CYS A 56 18.14 -2.95 -4.19
CA CYS A 56 16.69 -3.05 -4.39
C CYS A 56 15.94 -3.28 -3.08
N PHE A 57 14.62 -3.06 -3.09
CA PHE A 57 13.78 -3.66 -2.06
C PHE A 57 13.61 -5.16 -2.32
N ILE A 58 13.61 -5.96 -1.26
CA ILE A 58 13.44 -7.41 -1.30
C ILE A 58 12.20 -7.80 -0.50
N LYS A 59 11.38 -8.68 -1.08
CA LYS A 59 10.28 -9.39 -0.41
C LYS A 59 10.22 -10.81 -0.97
N GLN A 60 10.54 -11.79 -0.12
CA GLN A 60 10.69 -13.21 -0.49
C GLN A 60 9.52 -14.08 -0.05
N THR A 61 8.65 -13.58 0.83
CA THR A 61 7.44 -14.31 1.24
C THR A 61 6.29 -13.34 1.40
N GLU A 62 5.05 -13.84 1.30
CA GLU A 62 3.85 -13.02 1.44
C GLU A 62 3.76 -12.30 2.79
N LYS A 63 4.14 -13.01 3.86
CA LYS A 63 4.03 -12.57 5.26
C LYS A 63 5.04 -11.49 5.66
N GLU A 64 6.12 -11.35 4.91
CA GLU A 64 7.18 -10.39 5.22
C GLU A 64 6.82 -8.97 4.76
N LYS A 65 7.25 -7.98 5.56
CA LYS A 65 7.43 -6.62 5.08
C LYS A 65 8.65 -6.61 4.14
N TYR A 66 8.62 -5.76 3.12
CA TYR A 66 9.80 -5.60 2.29
C TYR A 66 10.95 -4.97 3.10
N LYS A 67 12.17 -5.34 2.79
CA LYS A 67 13.40 -4.80 3.39
C LYS A 67 14.35 -4.28 2.32
N LYS A 68 15.33 -3.48 2.70
CA LYS A 68 16.44 -3.11 1.81
C LYS A 68 17.33 -4.34 1.58
N ALA A 69 17.78 -4.54 0.34
CA ALA A 69 18.74 -5.60 0.05
C ALA A 69 20.06 -5.34 0.79
N ILE A 70 20.55 -6.38 1.47
CA ILE A 70 21.87 -6.35 2.12
C ILE A 70 22.96 -6.47 1.05
N LYS A 71 22.82 -7.42 0.12
CA LYS A 71 23.74 -7.60 -1.00
C LYS A 71 23.28 -6.80 -2.23
N GLN A 72 24.24 -6.31 -3.02
CA GLN A 72 24.00 -5.68 -4.31
C GLN A 72 23.15 -6.49 -5.29
N CYS A 73 22.55 -5.80 -6.26
CA CYS A 73 21.94 -6.37 -7.45
C CYS A 73 22.75 -6.03 -8.71
N ASP A 74 22.84 -6.96 -9.66
CA ASP A 74 23.78 -6.81 -10.79
C ASP A 74 23.24 -5.97 -11.95
N LYS A 75 21.91 -5.88 -12.12
CA LYS A 75 21.31 -5.24 -13.32
C LYS A 75 20.12 -4.36 -13.01
N GLU A 76 19.07 -4.96 -12.47
CA GLU A 76 17.75 -4.32 -12.33
C GLU A 76 17.09 -4.74 -11.02
N CYS A 77 16.23 -3.86 -10.51
CA CYS A 77 15.25 -4.18 -9.49
C CYS A 77 13.92 -4.50 -10.16
N PHE A 78 13.17 -5.47 -9.64
CA PHE A 78 11.79 -5.71 -10.05
C PHE A 78 10.81 -5.59 -8.88
N VAL A 79 9.58 -5.21 -9.21
CA VAL A 79 8.39 -5.43 -8.39
C VAL A 79 7.36 -6.14 -9.27
N PHE A 80 6.72 -7.18 -8.73
CA PHE A 80 5.79 -8.01 -9.45
C PHE A 80 4.59 -8.37 -8.58
N ARG A 81 3.39 -8.36 -9.15
CA ARG A 81 2.20 -8.91 -8.52
C ARG A 81 1.69 -10.12 -9.28
N ASP A 82 1.56 -11.25 -8.61
CA ASP A 82 1.02 -12.45 -9.23
C ASP A 82 -0.51 -12.43 -9.39
N VAL A 83 -1.04 -13.45 -10.06
CA VAL A 83 -2.48 -13.62 -10.29
C VAL A 83 -3.29 -13.72 -8.99
N ASN A 84 -2.69 -14.25 -7.92
CA ASN A 84 -3.30 -14.39 -6.60
C ASN A 84 -3.20 -13.11 -5.75
N GLY A 85 -2.50 -12.08 -6.26
CA GLY A 85 -2.34 -10.78 -5.62
C GLY A 85 -1.07 -10.64 -4.78
N HIS A 86 -0.24 -11.68 -4.69
CA HIS A 86 0.99 -11.62 -3.91
C HIS A 86 2.00 -10.69 -4.56
N LEU A 87 2.63 -9.85 -3.72
CA LEU A 87 3.63 -8.88 -4.15
C LEU A 87 5.04 -9.41 -3.90
N TRP A 88 5.85 -9.40 -4.94
CA TRP A 88 7.24 -9.85 -4.96
C TRP A 88 8.16 -8.70 -5.32
N LYS A 89 9.31 -8.62 -4.65
CA LYS A 89 10.33 -7.60 -4.92
C LYS A 89 11.72 -8.22 -4.86
N GLY A 90 12.60 -7.86 -5.78
CA GLY A 90 13.94 -8.44 -5.81
C GLY A 90 14.88 -7.82 -6.84
N CYS A 91 16.07 -8.41 -6.95
CA CYS A 91 16.95 -8.23 -8.09
C CYS A 91 16.44 -9.05 -9.29
N GLY A 92 16.47 -8.51 -10.49
CA GLY A 92 16.07 -9.19 -11.72
C GLY A 92 15.19 -8.33 -12.62
N ASP A 93 14.62 -8.97 -13.63
CA ASP A 93 13.83 -8.32 -14.67
C ASP A 93 12.35 -8.76 -14.66
N CYS A 94 11.61 -8.21 -15.61
CA CYS A 94 10.20 -8.54 -15.86
C CYS A 94 9.99 -9.48 -17.07
N LYS A 95 11.00 -10.26 -17.46
CA LYS A 95 10.91 -11.10 -18.66
C LYS A 95 9.79 -12.13 -18.51
N GLY A 96 8.91 -12.20 -19.51
CA GLY A 96 7.77 -13.12 -19.55
C GLY A 96 6.60 -12.76 -18.63
N LYS A 97 6.60 -11.57 -18.01
CA LYS A 97 5.51 -11.07 -17.16
C LYS A 97 4.74 -9.97 -17.88
N ASP A 98 3.45 -9.83 -17.56
CA ASP A 98 2.63 -8.71 -18.04
C ASP A 98 3.18 -7.39 -17.49
N SER A 99 3.32 -6.38 -18.36
CA SER A 99 3.87 -5.06 -17.99
C SER A 99 3.00 -4.28 -17.00
N LYS A 100 1.74 -4.65 -16.82
CA LYS A 100 0.86 -4.10 -15.78
C LYS A 100 1.14 -4.71 -14.42
N ASP A 101 1.59 -5.96 -14.39
CA ASP A 101 1.83 -6.71 -13.18
C ASP A 101 3.29 -6.64 -12.73
N CYS A 102 4.21 -6.28 -13.62
CA CYS A 102 5.63 -6.20 -13.34
C CYS A 102 6.25 -4.88 -13.80
N TYR A 103 7.09 -4.31 -12.95
CA TYR A 103 7.90 -3.14 -13.25
C TYR A 103 9.36 -3.40 -12.88
N ALA A 104 10.27 -3.09 -13.80
CA ALA A 104 11.71 -3.20 -13.63
C ALA A 104 12.39 -1.84 -13.79
N CYS A 105 13.47 -1.60 -13.03
CA CYS A 105 14.13 -0.31 -12.97
C CYS A 105 15.60 -0.43 -12.50
N LYS A 106 16.40 0.63 -12.71
CA LYS A 106 17.88 0.62 -12.59
C LYS A 106 18.44 1.58 -11.55
N THR A 107 17.61 2.12 -10.67
CA THR A 107 18.03 3.05 -9.63
C THR A 107 17.74 2.46 -8.26
N ASP A 108 18.44 2.91 -7.23
CA ASP A 108 18.27 2.36 -5.89
C ASP A 108 16.82 2.43 -5.40
N TYR A 109 16.35 1.31 -4.85
CA TYR A 109 15.04 1.15 -4.23
C TYR A 109 13.86 1.55 -5.10
N CYS A 110 14.03 1.54 -6.42
CA CYS A 110 13.02 2.01 -7.38
C CYS A 110 11.80 1.08 -7.51
N ASN A 111 11.88 -0.14 -7.00
CA ASN A 111 10.84 -1.17 -7.14
C ASN A 111 9.72 -1.03 -6.09
N GLU A 112 9.09 0.14 -6.04
CA GLU A 112 7.94 0.42 -5.20
C GLU A 112 6.65 -0.24 -5.70
N GLU A 113 5.73 -0.59 -4.78
CA GLU A 113 4.47 -1.28 -5.14
C GLU A 113 3.60 -0.45 -6.09
N LYS A 114 3.68 0.88 -6.01
CA LYS A 114 2.88 1.81 -6.80
C LYS A 114 3.09 1.69 -8.32
N HIS A 115 4.17 1.05 -8.76
CA HIS A 115 4.50 0.88 -10.17
C HIS A 115 3.78 -0.30 -10.84
N VAL A 116 3.13 -1.16 -10.07
CA VAL A 116 2.34 -2.28 -10.60
C VAL A 116 0.87 -2.11 -10.28
N TYR A 117 0.03 -2.74 -11.08
CA TYR A 117 -1.41 -2.72 -10.86
C TYR A 117 -1.72 -3.37 -9.50
N LYS A 118 -2.67 -2.78 -8.79
CA LYS A 118 -3.30 -3.44 -7.65
C LYS A 118 -4.49 -4.25 -8.14
N GLN A 119 -5.00 -5.10 -7.26
CA GLN A 119 -6.24 -5.81 -7.50
C GLN A 119 -7.31 -5.25 -6.57
N CYS A 120 -8.55 -5.20 -7.04
CA CYS A 120 -9.73 -4.96 -6.23
C CYS A 120 -10.52 -6.28 -6.15
N VAL A 121 -11.28 -6.48 -5.07
CA VAL A 121 -12.32 -7.51 -5.04
C VAL A 121 -13.39 -7.13 -6.05
N ASP A 122 -13.88 -8.09 -6.82
CA ASP A 122 -14.83 -7.88 -7.91
C ASP A 122 -15.99 -8.86 -7.84
N GLY A 123 -17.20 -8.39 -8.14
CA GLY A 123 -18.43 -9.19 -8.15
C GLY A 123 -19.44 -8.82 -7.06
N ILE A 124 -20.49 -9.64 -6.95
CA ILE A 124 -21.58 -9.48 -5.98
C ILE A 124 -21.45 -10.54 -4.90
N TYR A 125 -21.45 -10.12 -3.63
CA TYR A 125 -21.24 -10.98 -2.47
C TYR A 125 -22.37 -10.77 -1.46
N GLU A 126 -22.82 -11.85 -0.82
CA GLU A 126 -23.64 -11.76 0.39
C GLU A 126 -22.74 -11.55 1.60
N TYR A 127 -23.22 -10.72 2.55
CA TYR A 127 -22.46 -10.36 3.76
C TYR A 127 -21.99 -11.58 4.59
N SER A 128 -22.69 -12.70 4.52
CA SER A 128 -22.47 -13.89 5.35
C SER A 128 -21.62 -15.00 4.73
N TYR A 129 -21.19 -14.89 3.46
CA TYR A 129 -20.54 -16.00 2.75
C TYR A 129 -19.08 -15.71 2.37
N HIS A 130 -18.15 -16.39 3.05
CA HIS A 130 -16.70 -16.28 2.86
C HIS A 130 -16.04 -17.60 2.48
N ARG A 131 -16.48 -18.27 1.41
CA ARG A 131 -15.73 -19.43 0.90
C ARG A 131 -15.58 -19.35 -0.61
N ASN A 132 -14.47 -18.75 -1.02
CA ASN A 132 -13.67 -18.97 -2.25
C ASN A 132 -12.64 -17.84 -2.39
N SER A 133 -11.59 -18.06 -3.20
CA SER A 133 -10.72 -16.98 -3.67
C SER A 133 -11.59 -15.97 -4.43
N PRO A 134 -11.79 -14.74 -3.92
CA PRO A 134 -12.71 -13.80 -4.53
C PRO A 134 -12.25 -13.47 -5.95
N LYS A 135 -13.21 -13.29 -6.86
CA LYS A 135 -12.89 -12.73 -8.17
C LYS A 135 -12.25 -11.37 -7.97
N THR A 136 -11.29 -11.04 -8.83
CA THR A 136 -10.59 -9.76 -8.77
C THR A 136 -10.56 -9.12 -10.14
N CYS A 137 -10.55 -7.80 -10.13
CA CYS A 137 -10.22 -6.97 -11.28
C CYS A 137 -8.90 -6.24 -10.99
N LYS A 138 -8.19 -5.84 -12.05
CA LYS A 138 -6.92 -5.11 -11.94
C LYS A 138 -7.15 -3.63 -12.19
N ASN A 139 -6.50 -2.79 -11.39
CA ASN A 139 -6.52 -1.35 -11.58
C ASN A 139 -5.14 -0.74 -11.33
N LYS A 140 -4.86 0.44 -11.90
CA LYS A 140 -3.64 1.17 -11.56
C LYS A 140 -3.61 1.43 -10.05
N TYR A 141 -2.42 1.55 -9.48
CA TYR A 141 -2.26 1.65 -8.02
C TYR A 141 -3.07 2.81 -7.40
N GLU A 142 -3.06 3.97 -8.05
CA GLU A 142 -3.76 5.18 -7.59
C GLU A 142 -5.25 5.21 -7.90
N GLU A 143 -5.75 4.34 -8.80
CA GLU A 143 -7.15 4.33 -9.20
C GLU A 143 -8.02 3.61 -8.17
N ASP A 144 -9.27 4.02 -8.01
CA ASP A 144 -10.13 3.51 -6.94
C ASP A 144 -10.49 2.02 -7.10
N CYS A 145 -10.79 1.40 -5.96
CA CYS A 145 -11.67 0.24 -5.84
C CYS A 145 -12.97 0.71 -5.18
N PHE A 146 -14.12 0.12 -5.52
CA PHE A 146 -15.40 0.47 -4.89
C PHE A 146 -16.06 -0.73 -4.20
N ALA A 147 -16.94 -0.43 -3.25
CA ALA A 147 -17.93 -1.33 -2.69
C ALA A 147 -19.26 -0.58 -2.53
N GLU A 148 -20.36 -1.18 -2.96
CA GLU A 148 -21.71 -0.61 -2.98
C GLU A 148 -22.67 -1.59 -2.31
N ILE A 149 -23.40 -1.14 -1.28
CA ILE A 149 -24.49 -1.93 -0.71
C ILE A 149 -25.67 -1.85 -1.68
N ILE A 150 -26.08 -3.01 -2.16
CA ILE A 150 -27.30 -3.20 -2.95
C ILE A 150 -28.37 -3.88 -2.07
N GLU A 151 -29.53 -4.21 -2.63
CA GLU A 151 -30.63 -4.79 -1.86
C GLU A 151 -30.28 -6.14 -1.20
N ASN A 152 -30.94 -6.41 -0.06
CA ASN A 152 -30.87 -7.68 0.67
C ASN A 152 -29.47 -8.07 1.17
N ASN A 153 -28.74 -7.14 1.79
CA ASN A 153 -27.39 -7.37 2.36
C ASN A 153 -26.35 -7.89 1.35
N LYS A 154 -26.57 -7.60 0.07
CA LYS A 154 -25.60 -7.87 -0.98
C LYS A 154 -24.71 -6.66 -1.18
N VAL A 155 -23.46 -6.92 -1.51
CA VAL A 155 -22.46 -5.90 -1.80
C VAL A 155 -21.90 -6.15 -3.18
N LYS A 156 -22.01 -5.15 -4.05
CA LYS A 156 -21.32 -5.11 -5.33
C LYS A 156 -19.95 -4.47 -5.15
N LYS A 157 -18.90 -5.12 -5.64
CA LYS A 157 -17.52 -4.67 -5.54
C LYS A 157 -16.88 -4.64 -6.93
N GLY A 158 -15.89 -3.77 -7.11
CA GLY A 158 -15.13 -3.74 -8.35
C GLY A 158 -14.03 -2.68 -8.39
N CYS A 159 -13.52 -2.45 -9.59
CA CYS A 159 -12.50 -1.47 -9.90
C CYS A 159 -13.15 -0.16 -10.35
N GLY A 160 -12.48 0.95 -10.06
CA GLY A 160 -12.91 2.29 -10.42
C GLY A 160 -13.73 2.97 -9.33
N LYS A 161 -14.41 4.04 -9.75
CA LYS A 161 -15.23 4.89 -8.88
C LYS A 161 -16.59 4.25 -8.64
N CYS A 162 -17.30 4.80 -7.65
CA CYS A 162 -18.71 4.48 -7.44
C CYS A 162 -19.54 4.78 -8.71
N PRO A 163 -20.55 3.93 -9.01
CA PRO A 163 -21.55 4.26 -10.02
C PRO A 163 -22.22 5.60 -9.71
N ASN A 164 -22.60 6.33 -10.76
CA ASN A 164 -23.29 7.62 -10.61
C ASN A 164 -24.59 7.42 -9.82
N ASN A 165 -24.85 8.32 -8.87
CA ASN A 165 -26.04 8.35 -7.99
C ASN A 165 -26.12 7.26 -6.91
N SER A 166 -25.05 6.49 -6.66
CA SER A 166 -25.05 5.52 -5.56
C SER A 166 -24.76 6.18 -4.21
N SER A 167 -25.79 6.36 -3.38
CA SER A 167 -25.66 6.84 -1.99
C SER A 167 -25.03 5.82 -1.03
N THR A 168 -24.99 4.54 -1.40
CA THR A 168 -24.52 3.42 -0.58
C THR A 168 -23.14 2.89 -1.02
N CYS A 169 -22.41 3.67 -1.82
CA CYS A 169 -21.11 3.28 -2.34
C CYS A 169 -19.97 4.06 -1.70
N VAL A 170 -18.86 3.35 -1.49
CA VAL A 170 -17.63 3.84 -0.91
C VAL A 170 -16.46 3.41 -1.78
N THR A 171 -15.47 4.30 -1.94
CA THR A 171 -14.24 4.02 -2.66
C THR A 171 -13.04 3.92 -1.71
N CYS A 172 -11.99 3.25 -2.18
CA CYS A 172 -10.68 3.25 -1.54
C CYS A 172 -9.58 3.18 -2.61
N ASN A 173 -8.50 3.93 -2.41
CA ASN A 173 -7.36 3.95 -3.34
C ASN A 173 -6.05 3.46 -2.74
N LYS A 174 -5.91 3.33 -1.42
CA LYS A 174 -4.57 3.29 -0.82
C LYS A 174 -3.89 1.92 -0.69
N ARG A 175 -4.52 0.79 -1.05
CA ARG A 175 -3.92 -0.57 -0.91
C ARG A 175 -4.51 -1.61 -1.87
N HIS A 176 -3.77 -2.70 -2.07
CA HIS A 176 -4.26 -3.92 -2.70
C HIS A 176 -5.49 -4.48 -1.97
N ARG A 177 -6.56 -4.78 -2.73
CA ARG A 177 -7.84 -5.30 -2.24
C ARG A 177 -8.43 -4.50 -1.07
N CYS A 178 -8.23 -3.18 -1.07
CA CYS A 178 -8.74 -2.34 0.00
C CYS A 178 -10.28 -2.45 0.16
N ASN A 179 -11.02 -2.75 -0.92
CA ASN A 179 -12.46 -3.00 -0.91
C ASN A 179 -12.87 -4.39 -0.39
N ARG A 180 -11.95 -5.17 0.17
CA ARG A 180 -12.28 -6.40 0.90
C ARG A 180 -13.01 -6.07 2.21
N GLU A 181 -12.41 -5.19 2.99
CA GLU A 181 -12.78 -4.90 4.38
C GLU A 181 -13.32 -3.48 4.57
N ILE A 182 -13.48 -2.66 3.51
CA ILE A 182 -14.00 -1.29 3.66
C ILE A 182 -15.16 -1.37 4.63
N GLU A 183 -14.96 -0.73 5.80
CA GLU A 183 -15.86 -0.69 6.92
C GLU A 183 -17.27 -0.61 6.37
N PHE A 184 -17.98 -1.74 6.40
CA PHE A 184 -19.39 -1.79 6.08
C PHE A 184 -20.10 -1.14 7.25
N ARG A 185 -19.85 0.16 7.43
CA ARG A 185 -20.73 1.02 8.21
C ARG A 185 -22.08 0.84 7.58
N THR A 186 -23.00 0.31 8.38
CA THR A 186 -24.32 -0.07 7.90
C THR A 186 -24.97 1.16 7.28
N PHE A 187 -25.53 1.00 6.08
CA PHE A 187 -26.35 2.05 5.49
C PHE A 187 -27.80 1.78 5.87
N CYS A 188 -28.44 2.75 6.50
CA CYS A 188 -29.84 2.65 6.88
C CYS A 188 -30.71 3.56 6.01
N ARG A 189 -31.95 3.12 5.78
CA ARG A 189 -32.98 3.96 5.15
C ARG A 189 -33.48 4.98 6.17
N THR A 190 -33.36 6.26 5.84
CA THR A 190 -33.88 7.39 6.60
C THR A 190 -34.89 8.15 5.76
N LYS A 191 -35.55 9.15 6.35
CA LYS A 191 -36.45 10.05 5.61
C LYS A 191 -35.75 10.84 4.50
N ASN A 192 -34.44 11.04 4.61
CA ASN A 192 -33.63 11.80 3.65
C ASN A 192 -32.96 10.88 2.61
N GLY A 193 -33.24 9.58 2.62
CA GLY A 193 -32.63 8.59 1.73
C GLY A 193 -31.76 7.59 2.48
N ASN A 194 -30.75 7.02 1.84
CA ASN A 194 -29.82 6.10 2.50
C ASN A 194 -28.69 6.89 3.16
N GLU A 195 -28.44 6.66 4.44
CA GLU A 195 -27.37 7.32 5.21
C GLU A 195 -26.41 6.30 5.78
N LYS A 196 -25.13 6.69 5.92
CA LYS A 196 -24.07 5.88 6.53
C LYS A 196 -24.13 5.99 8.05
N CYS A 197 -24.41 4.89 8.74
CA CYS A 197 -24.53 4.85 10.20
C CYS A 197 -23.19 4.51 10.88
N LYS A 198 -23.05 4.85 12.17
CA LYS A 198 -21.90 4.42 12.97
C LYS A 198 -22.10 3.00 13.49
N GLU A 199 -23.35 2.67 13.80
CA GLU A 199 -23.82 1.40 14.32
C GLU A 199 -24.15 0.41 13.21
N ASP A 200 -24.11 -0.89 13.53
CA ASP A 200 -24.35 -1.97 12.57
C ASP A 200 -25.83 -2.37 12.43
N TRP A 201 -26.74 -1.60 13.02
CA TRP A 201 -28.16 -1.95 13.12
C TRP A 201 -29.03 -0.78 12.65
N CYS A 202 -30.03 -1.09 11.83
CA CYS A 202 -31.10 -0.17 11.47
C CYS A 202 -32.35 -0.52 12.27
N TYR A 203 -33.10 0.50 12.71
CA TYR A 203 -34.41 0.31 13.31
C TYR A 203 -35.51 0.90 12.43
N ILE A 204 -36.71 0.37 12.55
CA ILE A 204 -37.95 0.98 12.09
C ILE A 204 -38.94 0.90 13.25
N ALA A 205 -39.57 2.01 13.57
CA ALA A 205 -40.54 2.09 14.65
C ALA A 205 -41.87 2.63 14.10
N GLN A 206 -42.97 2.06 14.58
CA GLN A 206 -44.29 2.65 14.39
C GLN A 206 -44.45 3.75 15.45
N LEU A 207 -44.77 4.98 15.01
CA LEU A 207 -45.03 6.11 15.90
C LEU A 207 -46.53 6.40 15.91
N ASP A 208 -47.08 6.71 17.08
CA ASP A 208 -48.46 7.17 17.22
C ASP A 208 -48.60 8.65 16.78
N GLU A 209 -49.79 9.04 16.31
CA GLU A 209 -50.08 10.42 15.88
C GLU A 209 -49.89 11.41 17.06
N GLY A 210 -48.72 12.03 17.16
CA GLY A 210 -48.41 13.03 18.19
C GLY A 210 -46.99 12.96 18.74
N GLU A 211 -46.26 11.86 18.54
CA GLU A 211 -44.86 11.76 18.96
C GLU A 211 -43.92 12.43 17.94
N LYS A 212 -43.11 13.39 18.39
CA LYS A 212 -42.10 14.06 17.56
C LYS A 212 -40.86 13.18 17.39
N GLU A 213 -40.29 13.20 16.20
CA GLU A 213 -39.01 12.56 15.90
C GLU A 213 -37.88 13.12 16.75
N VAL A 214 -37.27 12.28 17.57
CA VAL A 214 -36.01 12.61 18.24
C VAL A 214 -34.88 12.18 17.31
N HIS A 215 -34.37 13.13 16.52
CA HIS A 215 -33.10 12.94 15.83
C HIS A 215 -31.98 12.85 16.88
N SER A 216 -31.40 11.66 17.08
CA SER A 216 -30.24 11.52 17.95
C SER A 216 -28.97 11.97 17.22
N ASP A 217 -28.78 13.28 17.08
CA ASP A 217 -27.43 13.83 16.95
C ASP A 217 -26.73 13.71 18.31
N ARG A 218 -26.14 12.55 18.59
CA ARG A 218 -25.14 12.44 19.67
C ARG A 218 -23.78 12.91 19.15
N SER A 219 -23.70 14.20 18.84
CA SER A 219 -22.47 14.97 18.99
C SER A 219 -22.47 15.56 20.40
N ASN A 220 -21.88 14.84 21.36
CA ASN A 220 -21.28 15.31 22.62
C ASN A 220 -21.28 14.18 23.64
N PHE A 221 -20.13 13.54 23.84
CA PHE A 221 -19.66 13.05 25.13
C PHE A 221 -18.13 12.95 25.04
N ASP A 222 -17.49 14.11 25.16
CA ASP A 222 -16.13 14.20 25.69
C ASP A 222 -16.26 14.28 27.22
N SER A 223 -15.73 13.28 27.92
CA SER A 223 -15.17 13.32 29.28
C SER A 223 -14.56 11.96 29.59
#